data_AF-X5PV71-F1
#
_entry.id   AF-X5PV71-F1
#
_cell.length_a   1.000
_cell.length_b   1.000
_cell.length_c   1.000
_cell.angle_alpha   90.00
_cell.angle_beta   90.00
_cell.angle_gamma   90.00
#
_symmetry.space_group_name_H-M   'P 1'
#
loop_
_entity.id
_entity.type
_entity.pdbx_description
1 polymer ?
#
loop_
_entity_poly.entity_id
_entity_poly.type
_entity_poly.pdbx_seq_one_letter_code
_entity_poly.pdbx_strand_id
1 'polypeptide(L)'
;MEMNIFDIRSFKGSPQAEYGGAFHVSLPEIGPDLKAMGFNLMSRANNHTLDWGLEGMRETSQVLDQSGIIHARAGENLAQAGAARFLETARGRVALLSLATSFTPMSRAGDPAGEAPGRPGLNALRLAQGIVVPPEKSRA
;
A
#
# COMPACT_ATOMS: atom_id res chain seq x y z
N MET A 1 7.94 0.96 3.70
CA MET A 1 8.65 1.52 2.54
C MET A 1 7.71 2.41 1.75
N GLU A 2 8.17 3.63 1.51
CA GLU A 2 7.46 4.68 0.79
C GLU A 2 7.71 4.64 -0.72
N MET A 3 8.92 4.28 -1.13
CA MET A 3 9.34 4.19 -2.53
C MET A 3 8.68 3.04 -3.30
N ASN A 4 8.49 3.23 -4.61
CA ASN A 4 8.17 2.13 -5.53
C ASN A 4 9.46 1.50 -6.07
N ILE A 5 9.43 0.22 -6.42
CA ILE A 5 10.60 -0.51 -6.92
C ILE A 5 10.26 -1.13 -8.27
N PHE A 6 10.94 -0.65 -9.32
CA PHE A 6 10.88 -1.18 -10.68
C PHE A 6 11.97 -0.52 -11.54
N ASP A 7 12.29 -1.11 -12.70
CA ASP A 7 13.19 -0.48 -13.66
C ASP A 7 12.42 0.48 -14.57
N ILE A 8 12.62 1.79 -14.39
CA ILE A 8 11.95 2.84 -15.15
C ILE A 8 12.17 2.72 -16.67
N ARG A 9 13.28 2.10 -17.11
CA ARG A 9 13.63 1.96 -18.53
C ARG A 9 12.78 0.92 -19.26
N SER A 10 12.24 -0.05 -18.52
CA SER A 10 11.40 -1.13 -19.05
C SER A 10 9.95 -1.06 -18.56
N PHE A 11 9.68 -0.20 -17.58
CA PHE A 11 8.37 0.03 -16.97
C PHE A 11 7.27 0.30 -18.00
N LYS A 12 6.09 -0.28 -17.79
CA LYS A 12 4.94 -0.21 -18.72
C LYS A 12 3.82 0.71 -18.27
N GLY A 13 3.92 1.29 -17.07
CA GLY A 13 2.97 2.27 -16.57
C GLY A 13 3.41 3.70 -16.85
N SER A 14 2.73 4.64 -16.19
CA SER A 14 3.04 6.06 -16.23
C SER A 14 2.97 6.66 -14.81
N PRO A 15 3.69 7.76 -14.56
CA PRO A 15 3.49 8.52 -13.32
C PRO A 15 2.03 8.98 -13.25
N GLN A 16 1.40 8.84 -12.08
CA GLN A 16 0.02 9.27 -11.89
C GLN A 16 -0.05 10.79 -11.75
N ALA A 17 -1.16 11.38 -12.23
CA ALA A 17 -1.38 12.82 -12.20
C ALA A 17 -1.44 13.38 -10.76
N GLU A 18 -1.95 12.59 -9.81
CA GLU A 18 -1.90 12.89 -8.39
C GLU A 18 -0.85 12.00 -7.73
N TYR A 19 0.10 12.61 -7.03
CA TYR A 19 1.25 11.94 -6.42
C TYR A 19 1.56 12.58 -5.06
N GLY A 20 2.19 11.82 -4.18
CA GLY A 20 2.48 12.23 -2.80
C GLY A 20 3.49 13.39 -2.61
N GLY A 21 3.82 14.14 -3.66
CA GLY A 21 4.77 15.27 -3.65
C GLY A 21 6.09 14.99 -4.38
N ALA A 22 6.45 13.73 -4.59
CA ALA A 22 7.56 13.31 -5.46
C ALA A 22 7.40 11.86 -5.93
N PHE A 23 7.89 11.53 -7.13
CA PHE A 23 7.88 10.17 -7.67
C PHE A 23 9.08 9.35 -7.18
N HIS A 24 9.00 8.86 -5.93
CA HIS A 24 10.07 8.04 -5.36
C HIS A 24 10.13 6.66 -6.03
N VAL A 25 11.25 6.37 -6.70
CA VAL A 25 11.50 5.09 -7.37
C VAL A 25 12.93 4.59 -7.12
N SER A 26 13.07 3.29 -6.93
CA SER A 26 14.35 2.58 -6.88
C SER A 26 14.40 1.45 -7.89
N LEU A 27 15.61 0.99 -8.20
CA LEU A 27 15.81 -0.17 -9.06
C LEU A 27 15.54 -1.49 -8.30
N PRO A 28 15.14 -2.58 -9.00
CA PRO A 28 14.82 -3.87 -8.40
C PRO A 28 15.88 -4.48 -7.48
N GLU A 29 17.16 -4.15 -7.69
CA GLU A 29 18.30 -4.63 -6.91
C GLU A 29 18.22 -4.25 -5.43
N ILE A 30 17.45 -3.21 -5.07
CA ILE A 30 17.23 -2.85 -3.67
C ILE A 30 16.48 -3.94 -2.89
N GLY A 31 15.70 -4.79 -3.56
CA GLY A 31 14.97 -5.88 -2.90
C GLY A 31 15.91 -6.89 -2.22
N PRO A 32 16.85 -7.52 -2.96
CA PRO A 32 17.90 -8.35 -2.38
C PRO A 32 18.75 -7.62 -1.34
N ASP A 33 19.10 -6.35 -1.57
CA ASP A 33 19.89 -5.56 -0.61
C ASP A 33 19.15 -5.39 0.72
N LEU A 34 17.86 -5.03 0.69
CA LEU A 34 17.02 -4.93 1.89
C LEU A 34 16.94 -6.28 2.62
N LYS A 35 16.82 -7.37 1.87
CA LYS A 35 16.80 -8.72 2.47
C LYS A 35 18.13 -9.03 3.15
N ALA A 36 19.26 -8.70 2.52
CA ALA A 36 20.60 -8.91 3.07
C ALA A 36 20.85 -8.06 4.33
N MET A 37 20.27 -6.87 4.41
CA MET A 37 20.27 -6.03 5.63
C MET A 37 19.43 -6.61 6.77
N GLY A 38 18.63 -7.66 6.51
CA GLY A 38 17.82 -8.35 7.51
C GLY A 38 16.34 -7.94 7.52
N PHE A 39 15.88 -7.10 6.58
CA PHE A 39 14.45 -6.82 6.46
C PHE A 39 13.71 -8.07 5.95
N ASN A 40 12.69 -8.50 6.68
CA ASN A 40 11.89 -9.69 6.37
C ASN A 40 10.36 -9.41 6.36
N LEU A 41 9.95 -8.24 6.86
CA LEU A 41 8.59 -7.73 6.89
C LEU A 41 8.59 -6.26 6.44
N MET A 42 7.64 -5.87 5.59
CA MET A 42 7.56 -4.50 5.09
C MET A 42 6.11 -3.95 4.97
N SER A 43 5.88 -2.79 5.56
CA SER A 43 4.66 -1.99 5.37
C SER A 43 4.69 -1.31 3.99
N ARG A 44 3.59 -1.40 3.21
CA ARG A 44 3.48 -0.80 1.86
C ARG A 44 2.39 0.23 1.69
N ALA A 45 1.59 0.51 2.70
CA ALA A 45 0.54 1.49 2.57
C ALA A 45 0.93 2.83 3.18
N ASN A 46 0.97 3.81 2.29
CA ASN A 46 1.37 5.19 2.49
C ASN A 46 0.82 5.99 1.28
N ASN A 47 1.02 7.30 1.28
CA ASN A 47 0.57 8.17 0.20
C ASN A 47 1.26 7.93 -1.15
N HIS A 48 2.39 7.23 -1.19
CA HIS A 48 3.18 6.96 -2.41
C HIS A 48 2.89 5.58 -3.03
N THR A 49 2.01 4.75 -2.44
CA THR A 49 1.76 3.38 -2.91
C THR A 49 1.32 3.30 -4.38
N LEU A 50 0.59 4.30 -4.88
CA LEU A 50 0.09 4.35 -6.27
C LEU A 50 0.68 5.50 -7.10
N ASP A 51 1.81 6.09 -6.72
CA ASP A 51 2.43 7.17 -7.49
C ASP A 51 2.74 6.79 -8.95
N TRP A 52 2.96 5.49 -9.19
CA TRP A 52 3.21 4.91 -10.51
C TRP A 52 2.08 3.96 -10.94
N GLY A 53 0.87 4.20 -10.45
CA GLY A 53 -0.31 3.43 -10.80
C GLY A 53 -0.30 2.02 -10.24
N LEU A 54 -1.17 1.18 -10.79
CA LEU A 54 -1.27 -0.22 -10.39
C LEU A 54 -0.06 -1.02 -10.85
N GLU A 55 0.54 -0.61 -11.96
CA GLU A 55 1.76 -1.18 -12.54
C GLU A 55 2.91 -1.06 -11.54
N GLY A 56 3.20 0.16 -11.04
CA GLY A 56 4.26 0.37 -10.06
C GLY A 56 4.01 -0.37 -8.74
N MET A 57 2.75 -0.38 -8.28
CA MET A 57 2.35 -1.13 -7.08
C MET A 57 2.63 -2.64 -7.24
N ARG A 58 2.27 -3.21 -8.39
CA ARG A 58 2.44 -4.64 -8.71
C ARG A 58 3.91 -5.01 -8.89
N GLU A 59 4.66 -4.25 -9.67
CA GLU A 59 6.11 -4.44 -9.85
C GLU A 59 6.83 -4.42 -8.50
N THR A 60 6.49 -3.45 -7.65
CA THR A 60 7.11 -3.39 -6.32
C THR A 60 6.73 -4.60 -5.46
N SER A 61 5.48 -5.09 -5.56
CA SER A 61 5.05 -6.30 -4.86
C SER A 61 5.85 -7.51 -5.35
N GLN A 62 6.01 -7.64 -6.67
CA GLN A 62 6.78 -8.70 -7.30
C GLN A 62 8.24 -8.69 -6.86
N VAL A 63 8.91 -7.54 -6.82
CA VAL A 63 10.30 -7.44 -6.36
C VAL A 63 10.44 -7.89 -4.89
N LEU A 64 9.51 -7.49 -4.02
CA LEU A 64 9.55 -7.90 -2.61
C LEU A 64 9.27 -9.39 -2.44
N ASP A 65 8.33 -9.94 -3.20
CA ASP A 65 8.02 -11.37 -3.21
C ASP A 65 9.23 -12.18 -3.68
N GLN A 66 9.87 -11.77 -4.78
CA GLN A 66 11.09 -12.39 -5.32
C GLN A 66 12.28 -12.29 -4.35
N SER A 67 12.35 -11.22 -3.56
CA SER A 67 13.38 -11.03 -2.52
C SER A 67 13.08 -11.79 -1.22
N GLY A 68 11.95 -12.49 -1.13
CA GLY A 68 11.52 -13.18 0.08
C GLY A 68 11.24 -12.23 1.25
N ILE A 69 10.77 -11.02 0.96
CA ILE A 69 10.34 -10.03 1.96
C ILE A 69 8.82 -10.07 2.02
N ILE A 70 8.29 -10.45 3.19
CA ILE A 70 6.85 -10.46 3.40
C ILE A 70 6.37 -9.01 3.45
N HIS A 71 5.39 -8.64 2.63
CA HIS A 71 4.88 -7.28 2.59
C HIS A 71 3.36 -7.26 2.70
N ALA A 72 2.85 -6.22 3.36
CA ALA A 72 1.44 -6.05 3.62
C ALA A 72 0.91 -4.75 3.03
N ARG A 73 -0.38 -4.79 2.69
CA ARG A 73 -1.29 -3.65 2.55
C ARG A 73 -1.42 -2.96 1.21
N ALA A 74 -0.62 -3.35 0.23
CA ALA A 74 -1.03 -3.26 -1.16
C ALA A 74 -1.67 -4.60 -1.55
N GLY A 75 -2.70 -4.58 -2.37
CA GLY A 75 -3.35 -5.80 -2.83
C GLY A 75 -4.26 -5.58 -4.02
N GLU A 76 -4.68 -6.68 -4.66
CA GLU A 76 -5.55 -6.65 -5.84
C GLU A 76 -7.01 -6.31 -5.51
N ASN A 77 -7.37 -6.26 -4.23
CA ASN A 77 -8.68 -5.84 -3.74
C ASN A 77 -8.61 -5.46 -2.25
N LEU A 78 -9.72 -4.96 -1.70
CA LEU A 78 -9.78 -4.53 -0.30
C LEU A 78 -9.46 -5.66 0.68
N ALA A 79 -9.88 -6.90 0.43
CA ALA A 79 -9.58 -8.02 1.32
C ALA A 79 -8.07 -8.32 1.36
N GLN A 80 -7.40 -8.34 0.21
CA GLN A 80 -5.96 -8.57 0.13
C GLN A 80 -5.15 -7.45 0.77
N ALA A 81 -5.55 -6.20 0.52
CA ALA A 81 -4.93 -5.02 1.13
C ALA A 81 -5.23 -4.96 2.65
N GLY A 82 -6.41 -5.39 3.08
CA GLY A 82 -6.86 -5.43 4.48
C GLY A 82 -6.18 -6.51 5.33
N ALA A 83 -5.73 -7.58 4.70
CA ALA A 83 -5.24 -8.76 5.40
C ALA A 83 -3.90 -8.52 6.10
N ALA A 84 -3.81 -9.01 7.34
CA ALA A 84 -2.53 -9.18 8.02
C ALA A 84 -1.61 -10.10 7.19
N ARG A 85 -0.30 -9.89 7.34
CA ARG A 85 0.71 -10.81 6.83
C ARG A 85 1.52 -11.35 7.99
N PHE A 86 1.91 -12.60 7.91
CA PHE A 86 2.52 -13.31 9.03
C PHE A 86 3.93 -13.75 8.68
N LEU A 87 4.86 -13.49 9.58
CA LEU A 87 6.20 -14.06 9.55
C LEU A 87 6.29 -15.12 10.65
N GLU A 88 6.62 -16.35 10.25
CA GLU A 88 6.96 -17.41 11.20
C GLU A 88 8.42 -17.29 11.62
N THR A 89 8.67 -17.45 12.92
CA THR A 89 10.02 -17.49 13.48
C THR A 89 10.14 -18.65 14.46
N ALA A 90 11.37 -19.05 14.79
CA ALA A 90 11.61 -20.06 15.82
C ALA A 90 11.04 -19.69 17.21
N ARG A 91 10.71 -18.41 17.44
CA ARG A 91 10.18 -17.89 18.71
C ARG A 91 8.68 -17.57 18.64
N GLY A 92 8.02 -17.86 17.52
CA GLY A 92 6.59 -17.61 17.32
C GLY A 92 6.29 -16.81 16.06
N ARG A 93 5.02 -16.42 15.92
CA ARG A 93 4.45 -15.75 14.75
C ARG A 93 4.33 -14.25 14.96
N VAL A 94 4.79 -13.46 14.00
CA VAL A 94 4.63 -12.00 13.97
C VAL A 94 3.60 -11.63 12.92
N ALA A 95 2.61 -10.82 13.27
CA ALA A 95 1.62 -10.28 12.33
C ALA A 95 1.92 -8.82 12.00
N LEU A 96 1.92 -8.48 10.72
CA LEU A 96 2.02 -7.11 10.24
C LEU A 96 0.65 -6.63 9.74
N LEU A 97 0.12 -5.64 10.45
CA LEU A 97 -0.96 -4.76 10.02
C LEU A 97 -0.33 -3.40 9.71
N SER A 98 -0.41 -2.95 8.45
CA SER A 98 -0.04 -1.58 8.10
C SER A 98 -1.32 -0.72 8.15
N LEU A 99 -1.23 0.60 8.48
CA LEU A 99 -2.16 1.78 8.62
C LEU A 99 -1.77 3.02 7.74
N ALA A 100 -2.66 3.74 7.05
CA ALA A 100 -2.37 4.84 6.12
C ALA A 100 -3.57 5.78 6.16
N THR A 101 -3.29 7.02 6.54
CA THR A 101 -4.27 8.08 6.80
C THR A 101 -4.15 9.24 5.82
N SER A 102 -3.04 9.29 5.07
CA SER A 102 -2.76 10.25 4.01
C SER A 102 -2.54 9.48 2.72
N PHE A 103 -3.31 9.81 1.69
CA PHE A 103 -3.27 9.22 0.34
C PHE A 103 -4.22 9.98 -0.59
N THR A 104 -4.02 9.85 -1.90
CA THR A 104 -4.95 10.40 -2.92
C THR A 104 -6.22 9.55 -3.00
N PRO A 105 -7.41 10.11 -3.32
CA PRO A 105 -8.68 9.37 -3.26
C PRO A 105 -8.68 8.05 -4.04
N MET A 106 -8.04 8.02 -5.21
CA MET A 106 -7.96 6.84 -6.07
C MET A 106 -6.93 5.80 -5.61
N SER A 107 -6.16 6.06 -4.55
CA SER A 107 -5.19 5.09 -4.01
C SER A 107 -5.85 3.89 -3.31
N ARG A 108 -7.09 4.03 -2.88
CA ARG A 108 -7.79 3.06 -2.03
C ARG A 108 -8.12 1.77 -2.78
N ALA A 109 -7.83 0.64 -2.13
CA ALA A 109 -8.39 -0.65 -2.51
C ALA A 109 -9.91 -0.67 -2.29
N GLY A 110 -10.62 -1.35 -3.19
CA GLY A 110 -12.07 -1.46 -3.19
C GLY A 110 -12.56 -2.90 -3.16
N ASP A 111 -13.76 -3.09 -2.63
CA ASP A 111 -14.48 -4.36 -2.73
C ASP A 111 -14.93 -4.62 -4.17
N PRO A 112 -15.15 -5.89 -4.54
CA PRO A 112 -15.85 -6.25 -5.78
C PRO A 112 -17.23 -5.59 -5.87
N ALA A 113 -17.70 -5.34 -7.09
CA ALA A 113 -19.03 -4.81 -7.37
C ALA A 113 -19.82 -5.82 -8.21
N GLY A 114 -20.59 -6.69 -7.54
CA GLY A 114 -21.24 -7.82 -8.20
C GLY A 114 -20.20 -8.77 -8.78
N GLU A 115 -20.27 -9.01 -10.09
CA GLU A 115 -19.29 -9.84 -10.82
C GLU A 115 -17.98 -9.10 -11.15
N ALA A 116 -17.96 -7.76 -11.07
CA ALA A 116 -16.75 -6.99 -11.33
C ALA A 116 -15.71 -7.19 -10.21
N PRO A 117 -14.43 -7.39 -10.54
CA PRO A 117 -13.38 -7.61 -9.55
C PRO A 117 -13.22 -6.39 -8.64
N GLY A 118 -12.65 -6.62 -7.45
CA GLY A 118 -12.27 -5.53 -6.55
C GLY A 118 -11.22 -4.61 -7.19
N ARG A 119 -11.14 -3.38 -6.69
CA ARG A 119 -10.13 -2.42 -7.14
C ARG A 119 -8.81 -2.67 -6.39
N PRO A 120 -7.68 -2.85 -7.10
CA PRO A 120 -6.37 -2.89 -6.47
C PRO A 120 -6.00 -1.55 -5.84
N GLY A 121 -5.25 -1.58 -4.74
CA GLY A 121 -4.79 -0.37 -4.08
C GLY A 121 -4.28 -0.61 -2.67
N LEU A 122 -4.14 0.48 -1.92
CA LEU A 122 -3.76 0.44 -0.51
C LEU A 122 -4.98 0.25 0.39
N ASN A 123 -4.80 -0.44 1.52
CA ASN A 123 -5.80 -0.37 2.58
C ASN A 123 -5.65 0.99 3.27
N ALA A 124 -6.76 1.67 3.50
CA ALA A 124 -6.83 3.01 4.08
C ALA A 124 -7.47 2.93 5.46
N LEU A 125 -6.96 3.70 6.43
CA LEU A 125 -7.70 3.90 7.68
C LEU A 125 -8.94 4.74 7.36
N ARG A 126 -10.13 4.15 7.53
CA ARG A 126 -11.40 4.83 7.30
C ARG A 126 -11.83 5.51 8.59
N LEU A 127 -11.99 6.84 8.54
CA LEU A 127 -12.48 7.63 9.67
C LEU A 127 -13.93 8.04 9.39
N ALA A 128 -14.80 7.87 10.40
CA ALA A 128 -16.11 8.50 10.43
C ALA A 128 -15.98 9.78 11.25
N GLN A 129 -16.24 10.93 10.63
CA GLN A 129 -16.21 12.21 11.33
C GLN A 129 -17.63 12.58 11.76
N GLY A 130 -17.83 12.76 13.05
CA GLY A 130 -19.04 13.36 13.61
C GLY A 130 -18.71 14.74 14.16
N ILE A 131 -19.58 15.73 13.89
CA ILE A 131 -19.51 17.03 14.55
C ILE A 131 -20.66 17.08 15.56
N VAL A 132 -20.33 17.10 16.85
CA VAL A 132 -21.31 17.27 17.92
C VAL A 132 -21.40 18.75 18.25
N VAL A 133 -22.59 19.34 18.07
CA VAL A 133 -22.84 20.76 18.36
C VAL A 133 -23.66 20.86 19.65
N PRO A 134 -23.29 21.73 20.61
CA PRO A 134 -24.09 21.98 21.80
C PRO A 134 -25.52 22.45 21.46
N PRO A 135 -26.55 22.09 22.25
CA PRO A 135 -27.94 22.44 21.96
C PRO A 135 -28.19 23.94 21.78
N GLU A 136 -27.43 24.80 22.47
CA GLU A 136 -27.53 26.26 22.30
C GLU A 136 -27.11 26.78 20.92
N LYS A 137 -26.34 26.01 20.15
CA LYS A 137 -25.83 26.39 18.81
C LYS A 137 -26.54 25.68 17.66
N SER A 138 -27.56 24.86 17.93
CA SER A 138 -28.28 24.07 16.91
C SER A 138 -29.62 24.67 16.44
N ARG A 139 -29.99 25.88 16.89
CA ARG A 139 -31.22 26.55 16.47
C ARG A 139 -30.99 27.40 15.23
N ALA A 140 -31.58 26.99 14.10
CA ALA A 140 -31.86 27.84 12.95
C ALA A 140 -33.10 28.70 13.21
#